data_AF-A0A2T4D282-F1
#
_entry.id   AF-A0A2T4D282-F1
#
_cell.length_a   1.000
_cell.length_b   1.000
_cell.length_c   1.000
_cell.angle_alpha   90.00
_cell.angle_beta   90.00
_cell.angle_gamma   90.00
#
_symmetry.space_group_name_H-M   'P 1'
#
loop_
_entity.id
_entity.type
_entity.pdbx_description
1 polymer ?
#
loop_
_entity_poly.entity_id
_entity_poly.type
_entity_poly.pdbx_seq_one_letter_code
_entity_poly.pdbx_strand_id
1 'polypeptide(L)'
;MKRVIFLCTGNSARSQLAEALLRHQAGHFFEVFSAGSQPHDIDPRTIAALQKFHLPVDGLQSKSIDEFAGQSFDYVITLCDKARQECAQLPQAREV
;
A
#
# COMPACT_ATOMS: atom_id res chain seq x y z
N MET A 1 -0.04 -6.20 -16.74
CA MET A 1 0.65 -5.19 -15.91
C MET A 1 1.03 -5.87 -14.60
N LYS A 2 2.21 -5.59 -14.02
CA LYS A 2 2.61 -6.28 -12.78
C LYS A 2 1.85 -5.69 -11.58
N ARG A 3 1.42 -6.51 -10.62
CA ARG A 3 0.65 -6.07 -9.45
C ARG A 3 1.57 -5.95 -8.23
N VAL A 4 1.51 -4.81 -7.55
CA VAL A 4 2.30 -4.51 -6.35
C VAL A 4 1.37 -4.13 -5.21
N ILE A 5 1.57 -4.68 -4.01
CA ILE A 5 0.88 -4.24 -2.80
C ILE A 5 1.85 -3.84 -1.69
N PHE A 6 1.65 -2.65 -1.14
CA PHE A 6 2.38 -2.13 0.00
C PHE A 6 1.61 -2.35 1.31
N LEU A 7 2.24 -3.03 2.26
CA LEU A 7 1.64 -3.41 3.53
C LEU A 7 2.27 -2.64 4.69
N CYS A 8 1.42 -2.05 5.53
CA CYS A 8 1.81 -1.60 6.87
C CYS A 8 0.69 -1.89 7.87
N THR A 9 0.88 -1.69 9.17
CA THR A 9 -0.16 -2.01 10.15
C THR A 9 -1.45 -1.20 9.92
N GLY A 10 -1.35 0.13 9.83
CA GLY A 10 -2.51 1.01 9.85
C GLY A 10 -3.07 1.44 8.49
N ASN A 11 -2.39 1.13 7.39
CA ASN A 11 -2.62 1.73 6.06
C ASN A 11 -2.86 3.25 6.06
N SER A 12 -2.20 3.96 6.98
CA SER A 12 -2.50 5.36 7.27
C SER A 12 -1.43 6.34 6.77
N ALA A 13 -0.16 5.90 6.69
CA ALA A 13 0.95 6.76 6.28
C ALA A 13 1.88 6.10 5.26
N ARG A 14 2.84 5.29 5.72
CA ARG A 14 3.91 4.73 4.87
C ARG A 14 3.39 4.03 3.61
N SER A 15 2.39 3.17 3.73
CA SER A 15 1.87 2.43 2.57
C SER A 15 1.03 3.31 1.63
N GLN A 16 0.36 4.36 2.14
CA GLN A 16 -0.31 5.37 1.32
C GLN A 16 0.69 6.22 0.52
N LEU A 17 1.77 6.67 1.18
CA LEU A 17 2.86 7.38 0.50
C LEU A 17 3.47 6.53 -0.61
N ALA A 18 3.75 5.25 -0.32
CA ALA A 18 4.33 4.32 -1.29
C ALA A 18 3.39 4.06 -2.48
N GLU A 19 2.09 3.87 -2.23
CA GLU A 19 1.08 3.71 -3.29
C GLU A 19 1.06 4.93 -4.22
N ALA A 20 0.95 6.13 -3.67
CA ALA A 20 0.89 7.37 -4.44
C ALA A 20 2.18 7.62 -5.24
N LEU A 21 3.34 7.41 -4.61
CA LEU A 21 4.65 7.60 -5.26
C LEU A 21 4.84 6.63 -6.43
N LEU A 22 4.60 5.34 -6.23
CA LEU A 22 4.81 4.36 -7.30
C LEU A 22 3.79 4.53 -8.42
N ARG A 23 2.53 4.84 -8.09
CA ARG A 23 1.49 5.14 -9.10
C ARG A 23 1.89 6.35 -9.94
N HIS A 24 2.45 7.41 -9.32
CA HIS A 24 2.91 8.60 -10.03
C HIS A 24 4.14 8.32 -10.90
N GLN A 25 5.15 7.61 -10.38
CA GLN A 25 6.42 7.41 -11.09
C GLN A 25 6.37 6.30 -12.14
N ALA A 26 5.60 5.24 -11.90
CA ALA A 26 5.63 4.02 -12.68
C ALA A 26 4.25 3.35 -12.86
N GLY A 27 3.15 4.09 -12.71
CA GLY A 27 1.79 3.55 -12.84
C GLY A 27 1.43 2.99 -14.23
N HIS A 28 2.27 3.23 -15.24
CA HIS A 28 2.14 2.60 -16.56
C HIS A 28 2.76 1.19 -16.62
N PHE A 29 3.61 0.83 -15.66
CA PHE A 29 4.19 -0.51 -15.53
C PHE A 29 3.51 -1.36 -14.45
N PHE A 30 2.91 -0.71 -13.44
CA PHE A 30 2.38 -1.36 -12.25
C PHE A 30 0.92 -1.00 -11.96
N GLU A 31 0.17 -2.02 -11.55
CA GLU A 31 -1.07 -1.85 -10.82
C GLU A 31 -0.73 -1.80 -9.32
N VAL A 32 -0.93 -0.65 -8.69
CA VAL A 32 -0.39 -0.35 -7.36
C VAL A 32 -1.50 -0.29 -6.31
N PHE A 33 -1.28 -1.03 -5.22
CA PHE A 33 -2.20 -1.13 -4.09
C PHE A 33 -1.47 -0.90 -2.76
N SER A 34 -2.23 -0.59 -1.73
CA SER A 34 -1.80 -0.62 -0.35
C SER A 34 -2.91 -1.13 0.55
N ALA A 35 -2.52 -1.71 1.69
CA ALA A 35 -3.44 -2.20 2.69
C ALA A 35 -2.76 -2.26 4.07
N GLY A 36 -3.54 -2.63 5.10
CA GLY A 36 -3.00 -2.89 6.41
C GLY A 36 -3.72 -3.95 7.21
N SER A 37 -3.03 -4.49 8.21
CA SER A 37 -3.58 -5.51 9.12
C SER A 37 -4.62 -4.95 10.10
N GLN A 38 -4.52 -3.66 10.43
CA GLN A 38 -5.41 -2.94 11.33
C GLN A 38 -5.64 -1.53 10.78
N PRO A 39 -6.39 -1.38 9.67
CA PRO A 39 -6.54 -0.08 9.00
C PRO A 39 -7.19 0.98 9.90
N HIS A 40 -6.71 2.21 9.77
CA HIS A 40 -7.25 3.41 10.41
C HIS A 40 -7.35 4.54 9.40
N ASP A 41 -7.93 5.68 9.81
CA ASP A 41 -7.96 6.87 8.96
C ASP A 41 -6.57 7.26 8.46
N ILE A 42 -6.52 7.74 7.22
CA ILE A 42 -5.28 8.25 6.62
C ILE A 42 -4.81 9.45 7.44
N ASP A 43 -3.57 9.39 7.93
CA ASP A 43 -2.98 10.47 8.71
C ASP A 43 -2.98 11.76 7.86
N PRO A 44 -3.53 12.88 8.35
CA PRO A 44 -3.56 14.13 7.60
C PRO A 44 -2.17 14.60 7.13
N ARG A 45 -1.11 14.24 7.86
CA ARG A 45 0.28 14.55 7.48
C ARG A 45 0.73 13.80 6.23
N THR A 46 0.16 12.63 5.96
CA THR A 46 0.37 11.87 4.72
C THR A 46 -0.14 12.64 3.52
N ILE A 47 -1.38 13.14 3.61
CA ILE A 47 -2.01 13.93 2.55
C ILE A 47 -1.23 15.25 2.35
N ALA A 48 -0.90 15.94 3.44
CA ALA A 48 -0.12 17.18 3.38
C ALA A 48 1.27 16.97 2.75
N ALA A 49 1.94 15.85 3.05
CA ALA A 49 3.23 15.51 2.45
C ALA A 49 3.10 15.28 0.94
N LEU A 50 2.12 14.49 0.49
CA LEU A 50 1.89 14.24 -0.94
C LEU A 50 1.58 15.54 -1.69
N GLN A 51 0.70 16.37 -1.14
CA GLN A 51 0.35 17.67 -1.73
C GLN A 51 1.55 18.61 -1.82
N LYS A 52 2.42 18.65 -0.79
CA LYS A 52 3.66 19.45 -0.81
C LYS A 52 4.58 19.10 -1.98
N PHE A 53 4.56 17.84 -2.42
CA PHE A 53 5.34 17.36 -3.56
C PHE A 53 4.53 17.29 -4.86
N HIS A 54 3.32 17.89 -4.90
CA HIS A 54 2.42 17.88 -6.05
C HIS A 54 2.05 16.47 -6.55
N LEU A 55 1.97 15.51 -5.62
CA LEU A 55 1.56 14.15 -5.92
C LEU A 55 0.04 14.01 -5.82
N PRO A 56 -0.58 13.19 -6.69
CA PRO A 56 -2.02 12.95 -6.65
C PRO A 56 -2.40 12.21 -5.36
N VAL A 57 -3.49 12.66 -4.74
CA VAL A 57 -4.08 12.03 -3.54
C VAL A 57 -5.45 11.41 -3.81
N ASP A 58 -6.00 11.65 -4.99
CA ASP A 58 -7.30 11.13 -5.38
C ASP A 58 -7.29 9.61 -5.43
N GLY A 59 -8.33 9.00 -4.84
CA GLY A 59 -8.48 7.54 -4.78
C GLY A 59 -7.63 6.85 -3.71
N LEU A 60 -6.86 7.58 -2.89
CA LEU A 60 -6.23 7.00 -1.71
C LEU A 60 -7.29 6.65 -0.66
N GLN A 61 -7.23 5.41 -0.19
CA GLN A 61 -8.16 4.87 0.80
C GLN A 61 -7.42 3.91 1.72
N SER A 62 -7.74 3.99 3.01
CA SER A 62 -7.25 3.03 4.00
C SER A 62 -8.10 1.76 3.93
N LYS A 63 -7.46 0.62 3.68
CA LYS A 63 -8.09 -0.67 3.34
C LYS A 63 -7.52 -1.78 4.21
N SER A 64 -8.36 -2.77 4.52
CA SER A 64 -7.89 -3.99 5.19
C SER A 64 -7.15 -4.88 4.19
N ILE A 65 -6.13 -5.59 4.67
CA ILE A 65 -5.47 -6.64 3.87
C ILE A 65 -6.43 -7.77 3.51
N ASP A 66 -7.49 -7.98 4.28
CA ASP A 66 -8.50 -9.01 4.05
C ASP A 66 -9.29 -8.79 2.75
N GLU A 67 -9.41 -7.53 2.28
CA GLU A 67 -10.03 -7.20 0.99
C GLU A 67 -9.27 -7.82 -0.20
N PHE A 68 -8.00 -8.16 0.03
CA PHE A 68 -7.10 -8.76 -0.95
C PHE A 68 -6.90 -10.26 -0.73
N ALA A 69 -7.67 -10.88 0.17
CA ALA A 69 -7.62 -12.32 0.40
C ALA A 69 -7.92 -13.10 -0.88
N GLY A 70 -7.08 -14.10 -1.18
CA GLY A 70 -7.18 -14.91 -2.40
C GLY A 70 -6.72 -14.21 -3.68
N GLN A 71 -6.32 -12.94 -3.62
CA GLN A 71 -5.71 -12.25 -4.76
C GLN A 71 -4.19 -12.54 -4.84
N SER A 72 -3.64 -12.55 -6.05
CA SER A 72 -2.20 -12.76 -6.29
C SER A 72 -1.51 -11.46 -6.71
N PHE A 73 -0.31 -11.24 -6.19
CA PHE A 73 0.53 -10.10 -6.52
C PHE A 73 1.88 -10.57 -7.04
N ASP A 74 2.46 -9.81 -7.96
CA ASP A 74 3.84 -10.08 -8.38
C ASP A 74 4.82 -9.65 -7.28
N TYR A 75 4.51 -8.57 -6.57
CA TYR A 75 5.30 -8.03 -5.46
C TYR A 75 4.45 -7.72 -4.22
N VAL A 76 4.91 -8.16 -3.05
CA VAL A 76 4.33 -7.82 -1.75
C VAL A 76 5.41 -7.16 -0.89
N ILE A 77 5.25 -5.86 -0.62
CA ILE A 77 6.27 -5.05 0.05
C ILE A 77 5.79 -4.67 1.45
N THR A 78 6.51 -5.09 2.48
CA THR A 78 6.19 -4.76 3.88
C THR A 78 7.00 -3.56 4.36
N LEU A 79 6.34 -2.56 4.96
CA LEU A 79 6.93 -1.28 5.37
C LEU A 79 7.04 -1.10 6.89
N CYS A 80 6.67 -2.13 7.65
CA CYS A 80 6.99 -2.25 9.06
C CYS A 80 7.23 -3.73 9.42
N ASP A 81 8.19 -3.97 10.32
CA ASP A 81 8.48 -5.32 10.82
C ASP A 81 7.25 -5.98 11.44
N LYS A 82 6.40 -5.16 12.07
CA LYS A 82 5.10 -5.57 12.60
C LYS A 82 4.15 -6.08 11.52
N ALA A 83 4.06 -5.44 10.35
CA ALA A 83 3.22 -5.96 9.25
C ALA A 83 3.77 -7.27 8.67
N ARG A 84 5.10 -7.42 8.61
CA ARG A 84 5.73 -8.69 8.21
C ARG A 84 5.37 -9.84 9.15
N GLN A 85 5.20 -9.56 10.44
CA GLN A 85 4.86 -10.56 11.46
C GLN A 85 3.35 -10.80 11.59
N GLU A 86 2.53 -9.76 11.43
CA GLU A 86 1.07 -9.82 11.66
C GLU A 86 0.26 -10.25 10.45
N CYS A 87 0.76 -10.03 9.23
CA CYS A 87 0.10 -10.51 8.03
C CYS A 87 0.36 -12.02 7.89
N ALA A 88 -0.33 -12.82 8.70
CA ALA A 88 -0.25 -14.28 8.70
C ALA A 88 -0.72 -14.90 7.36
N GLN A 89 -1.55 -14.17 6.61
CA GLN A 89 -1.93 -14.50 5.24
C GLN A 89 -1.56 -13.35 4.31
N LEU A 90 -0.28 -13.28 3.95
CA LEU A 90 0.13 -12.42 2.85
C LEU A 90 -0.57 -12.91 1.58
N PRO A 91 -1.01 -11.98 0.70
CA PRO A 91 -1.38 -12.35 -0.66
C PRO A 91 -0.24 -13.14 -1.30
N GLN A 92 -0.57 -14.10 -2.18
CA GLN A 92 0.47 -14.89 -2.83
C GLN A 92 1.39 -13.98 -3.64
N ALA A 93 2.67 -13.97 -3.29
CA ALA A 93 3.72 -13.21 -3.95
C ALA A 93 4.55 -14.15 -4.84
N ARG A 94 4.90 -13.69 -6.05
CA ARG A 94 5.88 -14.40 -6.89
C ARG A 94 7.31 -14.10 -6.47
N GLU A 95 7.56 -12.90 -5.96
CA GLU A 95 8.85 -12.47 -5.37
C GLU A 95 8.56 -11.65 -4.09
N VAL A 96 9.36 -11.87 -3.03
CA VAL A 96 9.26 -11.20 -1.72
C VAL A 96 10.52 -10.39 -1.46
#